data_AF-A0A7C3GXZ3-F1
#
_entry.id   AF-A0A7C3GXZ3-F1
#
_cell.length_a   1.000
_cell.length_b   1.000
_cell.length_c   1.000
_cell.angle_alpha   90.00
_cell.angle_beta   90.00
_cell.angle_gamma   90.00
#
_symmetry.space_group_name_H-M   'P 1'
#
loop_
_entity.id
_entity.type
_entity.pdbx_description
1 polymer ?
#
loop_
_entity_poly.entity_id
_entity_poly.type
_entity_poly.pdbx_seq_one_letter_code
_entity_poly.pdbx_strand_id
1 'polypeptide(L)'
;MSPQKKATVVSSLVATLLVFVKLFIGVASGSVAVLASAIDSLLDTLVSVFNFFAIKKAEEDPDEVFQYGKGKIQAIAAVIEGTVITMSGLYIIYVAIDKLTRNTTTSLLTPSLLVMTFSIVVTFILVRYLLNVAKETDNLVIKADALHYQTDLWSNAAVLLALGLVYFTGYDAIDAIFGLGIGVYIIYSAYEIIHEGVEILLDKALDGETVASIGEIISQHPEVTSYHWLRTRTDGTTNFVEFHMVLRPNMLLLEAHRIADEVEDAIQLLDTKKKWIITPHFDPYDDELVNNAMLHGKAIESLEKVQD
;
A
#
# COMPACT_ATOMS: atom_id res chain seq x y z
N MET A 1 10.44 -2.27 18.28
CA MET A 1 9.41 -1.77 17.33
C MET A 1 10.01 -1.75 15.94
N SER A 2 9.30 -2.30 14.97
CA SER A 2 9.64 -2.24 13.55
C SER A 2 9.70 -0.79 13.05
N PRO A 3 10.43 -0.50 11.95
CA PRO A 3 10.44 0.85 11.34
C PRO A 3 9.04 1.37 11.00
N GLN A 4 8.13 0.50 10.55
CA GLN A 4 6.74 0.81 10.21
C GLN A 4 5.94 1.23 11.46
N LYS A 5 6.06 0.48 12.57
CA LYS A 5 5.46 0.86 13.86
C LYS A 5 6.00 2.18 14.38
N LYS A 6 7.31 2.44 14.23
CA LYS A 6 7.89 3.74 14.61
C LYS A 6 7.31 4.87 13.75
N ALA A 7 7.16 4.64 12.45
CA ALA A 7 6.62 5.64 11.53
C ALA A 7 5.19 6.04 11.89
N THR A 8 4.29 5.07 12.11
CA THR A 8 2.91 5.35 12.56
C THR A 8 2.81 6.05 13.91
N VAL A 9 3.72 5.76 14.85
CA VAL A 9 3.78 6.50 16.13
C VAL A 9 4.23 7.94 15.91
N VAL A 10 5.23 8.17 15.05
CA VAL A 10 5.68 9.52 14.71
C VAL A 10 4.57 10.30 14.01
N SER A 11 3.89 9.72 13.01
CA SER A 11 2.77 10.38 12.34
C SER A 11 1.63 10.67 13.31
N SER A 12 1.24 9.72 14.16
CA SER A 12 0.22 9.92 15.20
C SER A 12 0.58 11.05 16.18
N LEU A 13 1.83 11.14 16.63
CA LEU A 13 2.30 12.20 17.52
C LEU A 13 2.27 13.57 16.85
N VAL A 14 2.73 13.65 15.60
CA VAL A 14 2.70 14.89 14.82
C VAL A 14 1.27 15.33 14.54
N ALA A 15 0.39 14.43 14.14
CA ALA A 15 -1.03 14.70 13.93
C ALA A 15 -1.68 15.26 15.20
N THR A 16 -1.46 14.58 16.33
CA THR A 16 -1.96 15.01 17.64
C THR A 16 -1.47 16.41 18.00
N LEU A 17 -0.17 16.69 17.79
CA LEU A 17 0.41 18.01 18.02
C LEU A 17 -0.27 19.09 17.15
N LEU A 18 -0.47 18.80 15.86
CA LEU A 18 -1.13 19.71 14.93
C LEU A 18 -2.59 19.99 15.33
N VAL A 19 -3.32 18.98 15.80
CA VAL A 19 -4.68 19.15 16.36
C VAL A 19 -4.68 20.15 17.51
N PHE A 20 -3.81 19.97 18.51
CA PHE A 20 -3.77 20.87 19.66
C PHE A 20 -3.43 22.31 19.27
N VAL A 21 -2.45 22.50 18.37
CA VAL A 21 -2.06 23.83 17.89
C VAL A 21 -3.21 24.51 17.14
N LYS A 22 -3.82 23.80 16.18
CA LYS A 22 -4.92 24.36 15.37
C LYS A 22 -6.17 24.61 16.21
N LEU A 23 -6.52 23.72 17.13
CA LEU A 23 -7.71 23.89 17.98
C LEU A 23 -7.53 25.08 18.94
N PHE A 24 -6.38 25.19 19.62
CA PHE A 24 -6.11 26.30 20.52
C PHE A 24 -6.19 27.65 19.78
N ILE A 25 -5.55 27.75 18.62
CA ILE A 25 -5.53 29.00 17.85
C ILE A 25 -6.87 29.25 17.16
N GLY A 26 -7.58 28.21 16.72
CA GLY A 26 -8.93 28.33 16.16
C GLY A 26 -9.92 28.92 17.16
N VAL A 27 -9.90 28.44 18.41
CA VAL A 27 -10.73 28.98 19.50
C VAL A 27 -10.27 30.39 19.88
N ALA A 28 -8.97 30.62 20.07
CA ALA A 28 -8.45 31.91 20.48
C ALA A 28 -8.66 33.02 19.43
N SER A 29 -8.61 32.67 18.13
CA SER A 29 -8.83 33.60 17.02
C SER A 29 -10.31 33.73 16.61
N GLY A 30 -11.18 32.83 17.07
CA GLY A 30 -12.55 32.71 16.59
C GLY A 30 -12.68 32.30 15.11
N SER A 31 -11.61 31.79 14.50
CA SER A 31 -11.56 31.48 13.08
C SER A 31 -12.20 30.12 12.80
N VAL A 32 -13.37 30.16 12.14
CA VAL A 32 -14.09 28.96 11.68
C VAL A 32 -13.24 28.13 10.71
N ALA A 33 -12.42 28.78 9.86
CA ALA A 33 -11.53 28.08 8.93
C ALA A 33 -10.42 27.30 9.64
N VAL A 34 -9.84 27.87 10.70
CA VAL A 34 -8.81 27.18 11.50
C VAL A 34 -9.44 26.05 12.32
N LEU A 35 -10.65 26.23 12.84
CA LEU A 35 -11.41 25.18 13.53
C LEU A 35 -11.77 24.01 12.60
N ALA A 36 -12.18 24.29 11.36
CA ALA A 36 -12.42 23.25 10.35
C ALA A 36 -11.13 22.45 10.07
N SER A 37 -10.00 23.13 9.85
CA SER A 37 -8.70 22.46 9.68
C SER A 37 -8.23 21.68 10.92
N ALA A 38 -8.70 22.04 12.12
CA ALA A 38 -8.44 21.27 13.34
C ALA A 38 -9.26 19.97 13.41
N ILE A 39 -10.49 19.97 12.87
CA ILE A 39 -11.32 18.77 12.73
C ILE A 39 -10.69 17.82 11.72
N ASP A 40 -10.17 18.33 10.59
CA ASP A 40 -9.44 17.51 9.62
C ASP A 40 -8.25 16.82 10.29
N SER A 41 -7.42 17.57 11.03
CA SER A 41 -6.29 16.98 11.77
C SER A 41 -6.70 15.98 12.86
N LEU A 42 -7.92 16.07 13.39
CA LEU A 42 -8.45 15.07 14.31
C LEU A 42 -8.77 13.76 13.56
N LEU A 43 -9.35 13.85 12.36
CA LEU A 43 -9.55 12.69 11.50
C LEU A 43 -8.20 12.05 11.10
N ASP A 44 -7.19 12.86 10.79
CA ASP A 44 -5.83 12.38 10.48
C ASP A 44 -5.25 11.57 11.65
N THR A 45 -5.50 12.04 12.88
CA THR A 45 -5.08 11.33 14.10
C THR A 45 -5.78 9.98 14.23
N LEU A 46 -7.09 9.92 13.94
CA LEU A 46 -7.84 8.66 13.97
C LEU A 46 -7.35 7.66 12.92
N VAL A 47 -7.07 8.14 11.70
CA VAL A 47 -6.49 7.32 10.62
C VAL A 47 -5.11 6.81 11.02
N SER A 48 -4.25 7.66 11.57
CA SER A 48 -2.90 7.28 12.02
C SER A 48 -2.93 6.21 13.13
N VAL A 49 -3.88 6.33 14.06
CA VAL A 49 -4.10 5.33 15.12
C VAL A 49 -4.62 4.01 14.51
N PHE A 50 -5.55 4.07 13.57
CA PHE A 50 -6.03 2.89 12.84
C PHE A 50 -4.88 2.19 12.10
N ASN A 51 -4.02 2.95 11.42
CA ASN A 51 -2.83 2.46 10.72
C ASN A 51 -1.84 1.78 11.68
N PHE A 52 -1.61 2.34 12.87
CA PHE A 52 -0.81 1.68 13.90
C PHE A 52 -1.40 0.30 14.28
N PHE A 53 -2.72 0.21 14.47
CA PHE A 53 -3.37 -1.08 14.79
C PHE A 53 -3.32 -2.06 13.62
N ALA A 54 -3.51 -1.59 12.39
CA ALA A 54 -3.41 -2.42 11.18
C ALA A 54 -2.02 -3.05 11.06
N ILE A 55 -0.96 -2.25 11.18
CA ILE A 55 0.42 -2.74 11.15
C ILE A 55 0.70 -3.66 12.34
N LYS A 56 0.25 -3.29 13.54
CA LYS A 56 0.43 -4.12 14.73
C LYS A 56 -0.19 -5.51 14.54
N LYS A 57 -1.40 -5.57 13.98
CA LYS A 57 -2.13 -6.82 13.78
C LYS A 57 -1.54 -7.65 12.63
N ALA A 58 -1.08 -7.00 11.58
CA ALA A 58 -0.44 -7.65 10.45
C ALA A 58 0.93 -8.26 10.78
N GLU A 59 1.67 -7.67 11.72
CA GLU A 59 2.95 -8.20 12.21
C GLU A 59 2.79 -9.32 13.26
N GLU A 60 1.58 -9.71 13.64
CA GLU A 60 1.38 -10.88 14.50
C GLU A 60 1.71 -12.17 13.75
N ASP A 61 2.34 -13.11 14.44
CA ASP A 61 2.59 -14.44 13.90
C ASP A 61 1.27 -15.19 13.65
N PRO A 62 1.27 -16.19 12.74
CA PRO A 62 0.11 -17.04 12.51
C PRO A 62 -0.43 -17.70 13.78
N ASP A 63 -1.75 -17.87 13.85
CA ASP A 63 -2.45 -18.53 14.95
C ASP A 63 -3.40 -19.63 14.43
N GLU A 64 -4.06 -20.35 15.33
CA GLU A 64 -4.96 -21.45 14.97
C GLU A 64 -6.14 -21.03 14.08
N VAL A 65 -6.54 -19.75 14.14
CA VAL A 65 -7.65 -19.19 13.35
C VAL A 65 -7.14 -18.63 12.02
N PHE A 66 -5.97 -17.99 12.03
CA PHE A 66 -5.31 -17.37 10.89
C PHE A 66 -3.96 -18.06 10.62
N GLN A 67 -4.02 -19.24 10.02
CA GLN A 67 -2.87 -20.14 9.81
C GLN A 67 -1.79 -19.58 8.86
N TYR A 68 -2.15 -18.63 7.99
CA TYR A 68 -1.21 -17.93 7.11
C TYR A 68 -0.81 -16.54 7.64
N GLY A 69 -1.24 -16.20 8.86
CA GLY A 69 -1.02 -14.88 9.45
C GLY A 69 -2.06 -13.85 9.00
N LYS A 70 -1.77 -12.58 9.30
CA LYS A 70 -2.70 -11.46 9.17
C LYS A 70 -2.17 -10.34 8.26
N GLY A 71 -1.18 -10.62 7.41
CA GLY A 71 -0.52 -9.62 6.56
C GLY A 71 -1.50 -8.83 5.68
N LYS A 72 -2.52 -9.50 5.12
CA LYS A 72 -3.57 -8.88 4.29
C LYS A 72 -4.33 -7.73 4.98
N ILE A 73 -4.29 -7.60 6.31
CA ILE A 73 -4.86 -6.45 7.02
C ILE A 73 -4.22 -5.13 6.54
N GLN A 74 -2.94 -5.13 6.15
CA GLN A 74 -2.28 -3.95 5.57
C GLN A 74 -2.93 -3.53 4.26
N ALA A 75 -3.22 -4.49 3.38
CA ALA A 75 -3.91 -4.23 2.12
C ALA A 75 -5.33 -3.68 2.34
N ILE A 76 -6.07 -4.25 3.29
CA ILE A 76 -7.40 -3.74 3.68
C ILE A 76 -7.30 -2.29 4.16
N ALA A 77 -6.36 -2.01 5.07
CA ALA A 77 -6.18 -0.67 5.62
C ALA A 77 -5.84 0.35 4.52
N ALA A 78 -4.92 0.00 3.62
CA ALA A 78 -4.53 0.85 2.51
C ALA A 78 -5.67 1.11 1.51
N VAL A 79 -6.51 0.11 1.22
CA VAL A 79 -7.69 0.30 0.36
C VAL A 79 -8.72 1.24 1.01
N ILE A 80 -8.96 1.08 2.32
CA ILE A 80 -9.85 1.97 3.08
C ILE A 80 -9.32 3.40 3.04
N GLU A 81 -8.03 3.58 3.35
CA GLU A 81 -7.40 4.90 3.38
C GLU A 81 -7.36 5.54 1.98
N GLY A 82 -6.94 4.80 0.95
CA GLY A 82 -6.97 5.27 -0.45
C GLY A 82 -8.38 5.68 -0.89
N THR A 83 -9.42 5.00 -0.42
CA THR A 83 -10.82 5.39 -0.69
C THR A 83 -11.17 6.71 -0.01
N VAL A 84 -10.76 6.91 1.24
CA VAL A 84 -10.94 8.20 1.95
C VAL A 84 -10.21 9.32 1.23
N ILE A 85 -8.96 9.11 0.82
CA ILE A 85 -8.16 10.09 0.06
C ILE A 85 -8.85 10.44 -1.27
N THR A 86 -9.38 9.44 -1.97
CA THR A 86 -10.13 9.65 -3.23
C THR A 86 -11.36 10.52 -3.01
N MET A 87 -12.12 10.27 -1.95
CA MET A 87 -13.28 11.09 -1.57
C MET A 87 -12.87 12.53 -1.23
N SER A 88 -11.76 12.72 -0.51
CA SER A 88 -11.19 14.04 -0.24
C SER A 88 -10.80 14.78 -1.51
N GLY A 89 -10.15 14.10 -2.46
CA GLY A 89 -9.81 14.65 -3.77
C GLY A 89 -11.04 15.08 -4.58
N LEU A 90 -12.10 14.26 -4.60
CA LEU A 90 -13.37 14.60 -5.24
C LEU A 90 -14.04 15.81 -4.59
N TYR A 91 -13.98 15.89 -3.26
CA TYR A 91 -14.49 17.04 -2.51
C TYR A 91 -13.73 18.33 -2.84
N ILE A 92 -12.40 18.29 -2.94
CA ILE A 92 -11.57 19.44 -3.34
C ILE A 92 -11.97 19.92 -4.74
N ILE A 93 -12.15 18.99 -5.70
CA ILE A 93 -12.62 19.31 -7.05
C ILE A 93 -14.00 19.99 -7.00
N TYR A 94 -14.94 19.44 -6.21
CA TYR A 94 -16.26 20.03 -6.04
C TYR A 94 -16.19 21.46 -5.49
N VAL A 95 -15.40 21.70 -4.44
CA VAL A 95 -15.20 23.03 -3.85
C VAL A 95 -14.58 24.00 -4.85
N ALA A 96 -13.61 23.56 -5.63
CA ALA A 96 -12.98 24.37 -6.67
C ALA A 96 -13.98 24.78 -7.77
N ILE A 97 -14.84 23.86 -8.22
CA ILE A 97 -15.90 24.15 -9.19
C ILE A 97 -16.92 25.12 -8.59
N ASP A 98 -17.39 24.87 -7.36
CA ASP A 98 -18.35 25.73 -6.68
C ASP A 98 -17.82 27.17 -6.57
N LYS A 99 -16.55 27.32 -6.22
CA LYS A 99 -15.88 28.62 -6.13
C LYS A 99 -15.83 29.37 -7.47
N LEU A 100 -15.57 28.67 -8.59
CA LEU A 100 -15.64 29.28 -9.94
C LEU A 100 -17.05 29.76 -10.29
N THR A 101 -18.08 29.06 -9.82
CA THR A 101 -19.48 29.43 -10.12
C THR A 101 -20.01 30.56 -9.24
N ARG A 102 -19.56 30.66 -7.99
CA ARG A 102 -20.12 31.60 -6.99
C ARG A 102 -19.27 32.86 -6.76
N ASN A 103 -18.06 32.97 -7.34
CA ASN A 103 -17.12 34.09 -7.13
C ASN A 103 -16.95 34.44 -5.64
N THR A 104 -16.83 33.43 -4.78
CA THR A 104 -16.67 33.62 -3.34
C THR A 104 -15.25 34.07 -3.00
N THR A 105 -15.13 35.23 -2.36
CA THR A 105 -13.85 35.78 -1.91
C THR A 105 -13.34 35.00 -0.71
N THR A 106 -12.08 34.57 -0.74
CA THR A 106 -11.44 33.91 0.40
C THR A 106 -10.77 34.96 1.28
N SER A 107 -11.40 35.33 2.39
CA SER A 107 -10.76 36.17 3.41
C SER A 107 -10.24 35.31 4.55
N LEU A 108 -8.92 35.25 4.73
CA LEU A 108 -8.30 34.67 5.90
C LEU A 108 -7.73 35.79 6.79
N LEU A 109 -7.99 35.69 8.10
CA LEU A 109 -7.42 36.58 9.10
C LEU A 109 -5.90 36.33 9.23
N THR A 110 -5.10 37.37 9.45
CA THR A 110 -3.62 37.30 9.57
C THR A 110 -3.09 36.19 10.49
N PRO A 111 -3.70 35.89 11.65
CA PRO A 111 -3.27 34.77 12.50
C PRO A 111 -3.38 33.38 11.82
N SER A 112 -4.34 33.20 10.91
CA SER A 112 -4.56 31.94 10.20
C SER A 112 -3.41 31.60 9.23
N LEU A 113 -2.74 32.62 8.67
CA LEU A 113 -1.60 32.43 7.76
C LEU A 113 -0.36 31.85 8.48
N LEU A 114 -0.07 32.33 9.70
CA LEU A 114 1.07 31.84 10.48
C LEU A 114 0.89 30.37 10.87
N VAL A 115 -0.31 30.00 11.31
CA VAL A 115 -0.63 28.61 11.68
C VAL A 115 -0.60 27.68 10.48
N MET A 116 -1.13 28.12 9.35
CA MET A 116 -1.12 27.33 8.12
C MET A 116 0.30 27.13 7.60
N THR A 117 1.14 28.18 7.66
CA THR A 117 2.57 28.08 7.30
C THR A 117 3.32 27.12 8.22
N PHE A 118 3.11 27.23 9.54
CA PHE A 118 3.70 26.29 10.50
C PHE A 118 3.25 24.84 10.23
N SER A 119 1.96 24.63 9.99
CA SER A 119 1.41 23.30 9.69
C SER A 119 2.04 22.71 8.45
N ILE A 120 2.18 23.49 7.37
CA ILE A 120 2.84 23.06 6.12
C ILE A 120 4.28 22.62 6.36
N VAL A 121 5.05 23.38 7.15
CA VAL A 121 6.45 23.02 7.43
C VAL A 121 6.52 21.69 8.19
N VAL A 122 5.70 21.52 9.22
CA VAL A 122 5.66 20.29 10.03
C VAL A 122 5.20 19.10 9.18
N THR A 123 4.13 19.26 8.41
CA THR A 123 3.61 18.21 7.51
C THR A 123 4.62 17.87 6.42
N PHE A 124 5.35 18.84 5.87
CA PHE A 124 6.42 18.57 4.90
C PHE A 124 7.52 17.67 5.49
N ILE A 125 7.98 17.97 6.71
CA ILE A 125 8.99 17.15 7.40
C ILE A 125 8.43 15.73 7.63
N LEU A 126 7.18 15.61 8.06
CA LEU A 126 6.52 14.32 8.27
C LEU A 126 6.42 13.52 6.97
N VAL A 127 5.93 14.12 5.88
CA VAL A 127 5.81 13.50 4.56
C VAL A 127 7.16 12.98 4.07
N ARG A 128 8.23 13.77 4.22
CA ARG A 128 9.58 13.36 3.83
C ARG A 128 10.06 12.16 4.63
N TYR A 129 9.78 12.13 5.93
CA TYR A 129 10.09 11.00 6.79
C TYR A 129 9.29 9.74 6.39
N LEU A 130 7.97 9.86 6.21
CA LEU A 130 7.10 8.74 5.83
C LEU A 130 7.46 8.18 4.45
N LEU A 131 7.77 9.03 3.46
CA LEU A 131 8.22 8.59 2.14
C LEU A 131 9.54 7.82 2.19
N ASN A 132 10.46 8.20 3.07
CA ASN A 132 11.71 7.45 3.25
C ASN A 132 11.42 6.07 3.87
N VAL A 133 10.59 6.01 4.91
CA VAL A 133 10.23 4.73 5.55
C VAL A 133 9.42 3.85 4.58
N ALA A 134 8.51 4.40 3.80
CA ALA A 134 7.75 3.67 2.78
C ALA A 134 8.69 2.99 1.76
N LYS A 135 9.71 3.71 1.29
CA LYS A 135 10.72 3.17 0.37
C LYS A 135 11.60 2.10 1.00
N GLU A 136 11.94 2.25 2.28
CA GLU A 136 12.79 1.28 2.98
C GLU A 136 12.05 -0.02 3.32
N THR A 137 10.75 0.10 3.63
CA THR A 137 9.95 -1.00 4.19
C THR A 137 8.99 -1.65 3.21
N ASP A 138 8.74 -1.03 2.06
CA ASP A 138 7.79 -1.49 1.06
C ASP A 138 6.43 -1.82 1.69
N ASN A 139 5.98 -0.94 2.59
CA ASN A 139 4.76 -1.15 3.38
C ASN A 139 3.63 -0.27 2.85
N LEU A 140 2.56 -0.92 2.40
CA LEU A 140 1.43 -0.25 1.76
C LEU A 140 0.69 0.71 2.68
N VAL A 141 0.61 0.42 3.98
CA VAL A 141 -0.02 1.33 4.97
C VAL A 141 0.79 2.60 5.13
N ILE A 142 2.13 2.51 5.18
CA ILE A 142 2.98 3.71 5.26
C ILE A 142 2.95 4.52 3.96
N LYS A 143 2.83 3.85 2.80
CA LYS A 143 2.64 4.52 1.49
C LYS A 143 1.32 5.29 1.47
N ALA A 144 0.24 4.71 1.99
CA ALA A 144 -1.06 5.36 2.13
C ALA A 144 -1.02 6.57 3.08
N ASP A 145 -0.45 6.39 4.28
CA ASP A 145 -0.28 7.47 5.28
C ASP A 145 0.55 8.64 4.70
N ALA A 146 1.63 8.32 3.98
CA ALA A 146 2.45 9.33 3.30
C ALA A 146 1.68 10.10 2.22
N LEU A 147 0.76 9.44 1.50
CA LEU A 147 -0.06 10.08 0.48
C LEU A 147 -1.18 10.94 1.09
N HIS A 148 -1.76 10.49 2.20
CA HIS A 148 -2.73 11.27 2.96
C HIS A 148 -2.12 12.60 3.41
N TYR A 149 -0.98 12.58 4.10
CA TYR A 149 -0.31 13.81 4.51
C TYR A 149 0.23 14.66 3.34
N GLN A 150 0.53 14.06 2.20
CA GLN A 150 0.84 14.82 0.98
C GLN A 150 -0.38 15.58 0.46
N THR A 151 -1.55 14.96 0.50
CA THR A 151 -2.82 15.60 0.15
C THR A 151 -3.04 16.83 1.00
N ASP A 152 -2.85 16.73 2.31
CA ASP A 152 -2.95 17.87 3.22
C ASP A 152 -1.92 18.94 2.94
N LEU A 153 -0.66 18.55 2.70
CA LEU A 153 0.41 19.48 2.40
C LEU A 153 0.11 20.29 1.14
N TRP A 154 -0.28 19.63 0.04
CA TRP A 154 -0.56 20.28 -1.23
C TRP A 154 -1.83 21.10 -1.19
N SER A 155 -2.88 20.60 -0.51
CA SER A 155 -4.13 21.35 -0.30
C SER A 155 -3.85 22.66 0.46
N ASN A 156 -3.14 22.59 1.59
CA ASN A 156 -2.79 23.78 2.37
C ASN A 156 -1.84 24.73 1.60
N ALA A 157 -0.88 24.19 0.85
CA ALA A 157 0.02 24.99 0.02
C ALA A 157 -0.72 25.71 -1.12
N ALA A 158 -1.70 25.06 -1.74
CA ALA A 158 -2.54 25.65 -2.77
C ALA A 158 -3.35 26.82 -2.22
N VAL A 159 -3.98 26.64 -1.06
CA VAL A 159 -4.72 27.70 -0.37
C VAL A 159 -3.80 28.88 -0.04
N LEU A 160 -2.58 28.65 0.47
CA LEU A 160 -1.62 29.73 0.71
C LEU A 160 -1.20 30.47 -0.57
N LEU A 161 -0.87 29.73 -1.64
CA LEU A 161 -0.46 30.31 -2.91
C LEU A 161 -1.60 31.13 -3.52
N ALA A 162 -2.82 30.61 -3.49
CA ALA A 162 -4.02 31.28 -3.93
C ALA A 162 -4.25 32.60 -3.21
N LEU A 163 -4.13 32.63 -1.88
CA LEU A 163 -4.27 33.87 -1.11
C LEU A 163 -3.21 34.91 -1.48
N GLY A 164 -1.95 34.46 -1.62
CA GLY A 164 -0.87 35.34 -2.07
C GLY A 164 -1.17 35.93 -3.44
N LEU A 165 -1.60 35.10 -4.38
CA LEU A 165 -1.92 35.53 -5.74
C LEU A 165 -3.16 36.43 -5.80
N VAL A 166 -4.22 36.14 -5.04
CA VAL A 166 -5.40 37.02 -4.94
C VAL A 166 -5.03 38.37 -4.36
N TYR A 167 -4.17 38.41 -3.34
CA TYR A 167 -3.68 39.66 -2.76
C TYR A 167 -2.94 40.53 -3.78
N PHE A 168 -2.12 39.94 -4.66
CA PHE A 168 -1.35 40.69 -5.66
C PHE A 168 -2.11 40.97 -6.97
N THR A 169 -3.04 40.10 -7.37
CA THR A 169 -3.64 40.11 -8.72
C THR A 169 -5.14 40.40 -8.75
N GLY A 170 -5.85 40.17 -7.64
CA GLY A 170 -7.31 40.30 -7.55
C GLY A 170 -8.10 39.23 -8.31
N TYR A 171 -7.46 38.19 -8.87
CA TYR A 171 -8.13 37.13 -9.63
C TYR A 171 -8.38 35.87 -8.81
N ASP A 172 -9.59 35.73 -8.26
CA ASP A 172 -10.01 34.57 -7.45
C ASP A 172 -10.06 33.23 -8.22
N ALA A 173 -10.14 33.28 -9.56
CA ALA A 173 -10.22 32.09 -10.40
C ALA A 173 -8.95 31.23 -10.41
N ILE A 174 -7.80 31.82 -10.03
CA ILE A 174 -6.51 31.10 -9.98
C ILE A 174 -6.55 29.97 -8.94
N ASP A 175 -7.16 30.22 -7.78
CA ASP A 175 -7.26 29.22 -6.70
C ASP A 175 -7.98 27.94 -7.16
N ALA A 176 -9.10 28.11 -7.87
CA ALA A 176 -9.88 26.99 -8.33
C ALA A 176 -9.16 26.13 -9.38
N ILE A 177 -8.32 26.73 -10.23
CA ILE A 177 -7.51 25.98 -11.20
C ILE A 177 -6.49 25.10 -10.46
N PHE A 178 -5.83 25.63 -9.43
CA PHE A 178 -4.90 24.86 -8.60
C PHE A 178 -5.62 23.76 -7.83
N GLY A 179 -6.78 24.06 -7.23
CA GLY A 179 -7.61 23.08 -6.52
C GLY A 179 -8.04 21.92 -7.43
N LEU A 180 -8.46 22.21 -8.66
CA LEU A 180 -8.79 21.18 -9.67
C LEU A 180 -7.58 20.31 -10.00
N GLY A 181 -6.43 20.91 -10.30
CA GLY A 181 -5.22 20.18 -10.66
C GLY A 181 -4.73 19.26 -9.53
N ILE A 182 -4.73 19.77 -8.30
CA ILE A 182 -4.31 19.01 -7.11
C ILE A 182 -5.30 17.89 -6.79
N GLY A 183 -6.60 18.16 -6.87
CA GLY A 183 -7.63 17.13 -6.68
C GLY A 183 -7.48 15.95 -7.65
N VAL A 184 -7.20 16.22 -8.92
CA VAL A 184 -6.94 15.17 -9.93
C VAL A 184 -5.66 14.39 -9.60
N TYR A 185 -4.58 15.08 -9.22
CA TYR A 185 -3.32 14.44 -8.83
C TYR A 185 -3.48 13.51 -7.61
N ILE A 186 -4.24 13.94 -6.60
CA ILE A 186 -4.54 13.16 -5.40
C ILE A 186 -5.30 11.89 -5.77
N ILE A 187 -6.36 12.01 -6.58
CA ILE A 187 -7.16 10.85 -7.02
C ILE A 187 -6.31 9.86 -7.81
N TYR A 188 -5.47 10.35 -8.72
CA TYR A 188 -4.54 9.49 -9.48
C TYR A 188 -3.58 8.73 -8.55
N SER A 189 -3.00 9.42 -7.57
CA SER A 189 -2.09 8.79 -6.61
C SER A 189 -2.80 7.78 -5.71
N ALA A 190 -4.04 8.06 -5.30
CA ALA A 190 -4.83 7.17 -4.45
C ALA A 190 -5.25 5.90 -5.20
N TYR A 191 -5.53 6.01 -6.50
CA TYR A 191 -5.86 4.87 -7.36
C TYR A 191 -4.74 3.83 -7.37
N GLU A 192 -3.47 4.25 -7.43
CA GLU A 192 -2.32 3.33 -7.40
C GLU A 192 -2.31 2.48 -6.12
N ILE A 193 -2.55 3.11 -4.97
CA ILE A 193 -2.57 2.43 -3.65
C ILE A 193 -3.76 1.48 -3.54
N ILE A 194 -4.94 1.91 -3.97
CA ILE A 194 -6.14 1.06 -3.97
C ILE A 194 -5.91 -0.16 -4.87
N HIS A 195 -5.38 0.08 -6.08
CA HIS A 195 -5.11 -0.98 -7.05
C HIS A 195 -4.14 -2.01 -6.47
N GLU A 196 -3.00 -1.57 -5.95
CA GLU A 196 -2.00 -2.43 -5.31
C GLU A 196 -2.59 -3.21 -4.11
N GLY A 197 -3.40 -2.56 -3.27
CA GLY A 197 -4.07 -3.23 -2.16
C GLY A 197 -5.08 -4.28 -2.62
N VAL A 198 -5.89 -4.00 -3.64
CA VAL A 198 -6.83 -4.97 -4.22
C VAL A 198 -6.09 -6.15 -4.84
N GLU A 199 -4.98 -5.92 -5.52
CA GLU A 199 -4.15 -6.98 -6.09
C GLU A 199 -3.60 -7.94 -5.03
N ILE A 200 -3.14 -7.42 -3.89
CA ILE A 200 -2.72 -8.25 -2.75
C ILE A 200 -3.90 -9.07 -2.20
N LEU A 201 -5.09 -8.47 -2.11
CA LEU A 201 -6.28 -9.16 -1.61
C LEU A 201 -6.72 -10.31 -2.52
N LEU A 202 -6.58 -10.13 -3.83
CA LEU A 202 -6.92 -11.11 -4.88
C LEU A 202 -5.81 -12.14 -5.14
N ASP A 203 -4.75 -12.16 -4.34
CA ASP A 203 -3.61 -13.07 -4.50
C ASP A 203 -2.96 -12.97 -5.89
N LYS A 204 -2.76 -11.74 -6.36
CA LYS A 204 -1.96 -11.49 -7.57
C LYS A 204 -0.57 -12.11 -7.41
N ALA A 205 -0.08 -12.68 -8.51
CA ALA A 205 1.28 -13.18 -8.61
C ALA A 205 2.32 -12.12 -8.22
N LEU A 206 3.49 -12.59 -7.76
CA LEU A 206 4.66 -11.74 -7.62
C LEU A 206 5.03 -11.10 -8.97
N ASP A 207 5.90 -10.09 -8.94
CA ASP A 207 6.35 -9.44 -10.16
C ASP A 207 6.98 -10.47 -11.13
N GLY A 208 6.82 -10.21 -12.44
CA GLY A 208 7.21 -11.17 -13.47
C GLY A 208 8.71 -11.49 -13.48
N GLU A 209 9.56 -10.58 -13.00
CA GLU A 209 11.00 -10.78 -12.90
C GLU A 209 11.34 -11.75 -11.76
N THR A 210 10.72 -11.59 -10.59
CA THR A 210 10.81 -12.53 -9.47
C THR A 210 10.27 -13.90 -9.84
N VAL A 211 9.11 -13.98 -10.51
CA VAL A 211 8.54 -15.27 -10.95
C VAL A 211 9.44 -15.97 -11.95
N ALA A 212 10.01 -15.24 -12.92
CA ALA A 212 10.96 -15.79 -13.88
C ALA A 212 12.24 -16.28 -13.17
N SER A 213 12.75 -15.53 -12.20
CA SER A 213 13.92 -15.90 -11.41
C SER A 213 13.69 -17.18 -10.60
N ILE A 214 12.51 -17.33 -9.98
CA ILE A 214 12.12 -18.57 -9.29
C ILE A 214 12.10 -19.75 -10.27
N GLY A 215 11.50 -19.57 -11.44
CA GLY A 215 11.49 -20.61 -12.49
C GLY A 215 12.89 -21.01 -12.95
N GLU A 216 13.77 -20.03 -13.13
CA GLU A 216 15.17 -20.28 -13.51
C GLU A 216 15.90 -21.09 -12.42
N ILE A 217 15.77 -20.71 -11.14
CA ILE A 217 16.38 -21.44 -10.01
C ILE A 217 15.96 -22.91 -10.00
N ILE A 218 14.66 -23.18 -10.17
CA ILE A 218 14.15 -24.55 -10.17
C ILE A 218 14.69 -25.32 -11.38
N SER A 219 14.67 -24.70 -12.57
CA SER A 219 15.09 -25.34 -13.82
C SER A 219 16.60 -25.61 -13.94
N GLN A 220 17.43 -24.80 -13.28
CA GLN A 220 18.88 -24.95 -13.29
C GLN A 220 19.38 -26.01 -12.32
N HIS A 221 18.54 -26.48 -11.39
CA HIS A 221 18.95 -27.50 -10.43
C HIS A 221 19.20 -28.84 -11.16
N PRO A 222 20.40 -29.45 -11.07
CA PRO A 222 20.82 -30.56 -11.92
C PRO A 222 20.02 -31.85 -11.74
N GLU A 223 19.33 -31.99 -10.61
CA GLU A 223 18.51 -33.16 -10.27
C GLU A 223 17.00 -32.95 -10.49
N VAL A 224 16.59 -31.75 -10.91
CA VAL A 224 15.22 -31.43 -11.30
C VAL A 224 15.06 -31.69 -12.79
N THR A 225 14.04 -32.46 -13.17
CA THR A 225 13.78 -32.81 -14.57
C THR A 225 12.94 -31.75 -15.26
N SER A 226 11.87 -31.32 -14.61
CA SER A 226 11.01 -30.20 -15.02
C SER A 226 10.27 -29.67 -13.79
N TYR A 227 9.55 -28.57 -13.95
CA TYR A 227 8.62 -28.08 -12.95
C TYR A 227 7.38 -27.56 -13.66
N HIS A 228 6.25 -27.58 -12.96
CA HIS A 228 5.00 -27.03 -13.46
C HIS A 228 4.19 -26.43 -12.32
N TRP A 229 3.06 -25.81 -12.64
CA TRP A 229 2.13 -25.23 -11.65
C TRP A 229 2.78 -24.26 -10.65
N LEU A 230 3.77 -23.48 -11.08
CA LEU A 230 4.35 -22.41 -10.27
C LEU A 230 3.29 -21.33 -9.99
N ARG A 231 2.91 -21.22 -8.72
CA ARG A 231 1.98 -20.22 -8.20
C ARG A 231 2.69 -19.39 -7.16
N THR A 232 2.56 -18.08 -7.29
CA THR A 232 3.13 -17.14 -6.34
C THR A 232 2.06 -16.16 -5.90
N ARG A 233 2.19 -15.64 -4.69
CA ARG A 233 1.37 -14.55 -4.15
C ARG A 233 2.10 -13.87 -3.01
N THR A 234 1.63 -12.70 -2.59
CA THR A 234 2.15 -12.00 -1.41
C THR A 234 1.02 -11.48 -0.54
N ASP A 235 1.24 -11.41 0.77
CA ASP A 235 0.36 -10.66 1.68
C ASP A 235 0.89 -9.26 2.02
N GLY A 236 1.94 -8.83 1.31
CA GLY A 236 2.68 -7.59 1.51
C GLY A 236 3.94 -7.75 2.37
N THR A 237 3.96 -8.72 3.30
CA THR A 237 5.13 -8.96 4.19
C THR A 237 5.80 -10.31 3.90
N THR A 238 5.00 -11.30 3.49
CA THR A 238 5.40 -12.67 3.23
C THR A 238 5.04 -13.04 1.79
N ASN A 239 6.02 -13.58 1.07
CA ASN A 239 5.84 -14.19 -0.23
C ASN A 239 5.51 -15.67 -0.05
N PHE A 240 4.51 -16.14 -0.79
CA PHE A 240 4.09 -17.54 -0.80
C PHE A 240 4.38 -18.10 -2.19
N VAL A 241 5.02 -19.26 -2.24
CA VAL A 241 5.43 -19.91 -3.49
C VAL A 241 5.04 -21.39 -3.40
N GLU A 242 4.22 -21.83 -4.34
CA GLU A 242 3.78 -23.22 -4.47
C GLU A 242 4.17 -23.69 -5.87
N PHE A 243 4.72 -24.88 -6.00
CA PHE A 243 5.07 -25.43 -7.30
C PHE A 243 5.20 -26.95 -7.25
N HIS A 244 5.13 -27.56 -8.42
CA HIS A 244 5.35 -28.98 -8.62
C HIS A 244 6.75 -29.19 -9.21
N MET A 245 7.55 -30.03 -8.56
CA MET A 245 8.92 -30.35 -8.94
C MET A 245 8.99 -31.79 -9.42
N VAL A 246 9.34 -31.98 -10.70
CA VAL A 246 9.44 -33.31 -11.30
C VAL A 246 10.83 -33.89 -11.06
N LEU A 247 10.87 -35.00 -10.35
CA LEU A 247 12.06 -35.73 -9.93
C LEU A 247 12.06 -37.15 -10.52
N ARG A 248 13.17 -37.86 -10.37
CA ARG A 248 13.28 -39.23 -10.89
C ARG A 248 12.42 -40.21 -10.06
N PRO A 249 11.67 -41.15 -10.69
CA PRO A 249 10.71 -42.01 -9.98
C PRO A 249 11.25 -42.83 -8.80
N ASN A 250 12.53 -43.24 -8.87
CA ASN A 250 13.16 -44.12 -7.87
C ASN A 250 14.04 -43.36 -6.88
N MET A 251 13.86 -42.04 -6.78
CA MET A 251 14.58 -41.19 -5.83
C MET A 251 14.09 -41.46 -4.40
N LEU A 252 15.00 -41.49 -3.42
CA LEU A 252 14.59 -41.58 -2.03
C LEU A 252 13.92 -40.27 -1.62
N LEU A 253 12.86 -40.33 -0.80
CA LEU A 253 12.19 -39.13 -0.30
C LEU A 253 13.15 -38.17 0.42
N LEU A 254 14.18 -38.72 1.09
CA LEU A 254 15.24 -37.94 1.71
C LEU A 254 16.09 -37.15 0.69
N GLU A 255 16.35 -37.72 -0.48
CA GLU A 255 17.07 -37.05 -1.56
C GLU A 255 16.20 -35.96 -2.19
N ALA A 256 14.91 -36.24 -2.41
CA ALA A 256 13.95 -35.26 -2.90
C ALA A 256 13.84 -34.05 -1.93
N HIS A 257 13.77 -34.30 -0.63
CA HIS A 257 13.73 -33.24 0.38
C HIS A 257 15.02 -32.40 0.36
N ARG A 258 16.20 -33.01 0.23
CA ARG A 258 17.46 -32.24 0.11
C ARG A 258 17.45 -31.31 -1.10
N ILE A 259 16.96 -31.80 -2.25
CA ILE A 259 16.85 -30.97 -3.47
C ILE A 259 15.88 -29.82 -3.24
N ALA A 260 14.76 -30.08 -2.56
CA ALA A 260 13.81 -29.05 -2.17
C ALA A 260 14.47 -27.98 -1.29
N ASP A 261 15.19 -28.38 -0.24
CA ASP A 261 15.90 -27.46 0.66
C ASP A 261 16.87 -26.56 -0.12
N GLU A 262 17.64 -27.13 -1.07
CA GLU A 262 18.59 -26.37 -1.90
C GLU A 262 17.89 -25.35 -2.81
N VAL A 263 16.75 -25.71 -3.40
CA VAL A 263 15.92 -24.82 -4.22
C VAL A 263 15.26 -23.74 -3.36
N GLU A 264 14.72 -24.11 -2.21
CA GLU A 264 14.09 -23.19 -1.26
C GLU A 264 15.08 -22.15 -0.74
N ASP A 265 16.28 -22.57 -0.36
CA ASP A 265 17.36 -21.68 0.06
C ASP A 265 17.74 -20.69 -1.05
N ALA A 266 17.85 -21.16 -2.30
CA ALA A 266 18.15 -20.29 -3.43
C ALA A 266 17.04 -19.27 -3.70
N ILE A 267 15.76 -19.65 -3.57
CA ILE A 267 14.62 -18.73 -3.72
C ILE A 267 14.62 -17.68 -2.61
N GLN A 268 14.89 -18.08 -1.36
CA GLN A 268 14.93 -17.14 -0.22
C GLN A 268 16.00 -16.05 -0.39
N LEU A 269 17.08 -16.34 -1.11
CA LEU A 269 18.15 -15.38 -1.39
C LEU A 269 17.78 -14.30 -2.41
N LEU A 270 16.67 -14.44 -3.15
CA LEU A 270 16.17 -13.41 -4.09
C LEU A 270 15.80 -12.11 -3.37
N ASP A 271 15.16 -12.22 -2.20
CA ASP A 271 14.86 -11.07 -1.35
C ASP A 271 14.92 -11.45 0.13
N THR A 272 16.01 -11.03 0.79
CA THR A 272 16.24 -11.26 2.22
C THR A 272 15.45 -10.33 3.13
N LYS A 273 14.73 -9.33 2.59
CA LYS A 273 13.90 -8.41 3.38
C LYS A 273 12.50 -8.94 3.63
N LYS A 274 11.99 -9.81 2.74
CA LYS A 274 10.66 -10.42 2.86
C LYS A 274 10.78 -11.81 3.49
N LYS A 275 9.69 -12.25 4.12
CA LYS A 275 9.57 -13.66 4.54
C LYS A 275 9.13 -14.49 3.34
N TRP A 276 9.55 -15.76 3.30
CA TRP A 276 9.15 -16.70 2.27
C TRP A 276 8.51 -17.93 2.91
N ILE A 277 7.39 -18.37 2.35
CA ILE A 277 6.77 -19.65 2.64
C ILE A 277 6.70 -20.40 1.31
N ILE A 278 7.49 -21.45 1.20
CA ILE A 278 7.64 -22.23 -0.02
C ILE A 278 7.05 -23.62 0.24
N THR A 279 6.28 -24.15 -0.70
CA THR A 279 5.64 -25.45 -0.58
C THR A 279 5.78 -26.21 -1.91
N PRO A 280 6.83 -27.03 -2.05
CA PRO A 280 7.00 -27.87 -3.21
C PRO A 280 6.14 -29.13 -3.10
N HIS A 281 5.57 -29.54 -4.23
CA HIS A 281 5.01 -30.88 -4.45
C HIS A 281 6.01 -31.71 -5.25
N PHE A 282 6.28 -32.96 -4.84
CA PHE A 282 7.25 -33.82 -5.52
C PHE A 282 6.56 -34.80 -6.45
N ASP A 283 6.79 -34.63 -7.75
CA ASP A 283 6.20 -35.47 -8.78
C ASP A 283 7.21 -36.45 -9.37
N PRO A 284 6.88 -37.76 -9.45
CA PRO A 284 7.78 -38.76 -10.02
C PRO A 284 7.84 -38.74 -11.56
N TYR A 285 6.90 -38.03 -12.20
CA TYR A 285 6.84 -37.79 -13.64
C TYR A 285 6.03 -36.52 -13.90
N ASP A 286 6.09 -35.97 -15.11
CA ASP A 286 5.34 -34.77 -15.44
C ASP A 286 3.85 -35.07 -15.64
N ASP A 287 3.03 -34.72 -14.65
CA ASP A 287 1.59 -34.95 -14.61
C ASP A 287 0.76 -33.67 -14.79
N GLU A 288 1.36 -32.59 -15.34
CA GLU A 288 0.70 -31.29 -15.51
C GLU A 288 -0.66 -31.39 -16.24
N LEU A 289 -0.75 -32.26 -17.23
CA LEU A 289 -2.00 -32.50 -17.98
C LEU A 289 -3.12 -33.05 -17.08
N VAL A 290 -2.78 -33.94 -16.16
CA VAL A 290 -3.72 -34.52 -15.19
C VAL A 290 -4.18 -33.44 -14.21
N ASN A 291 -3.25 -32.66 -13.67
CA ASN A 291 -3.53 -31.55 -12.77
C ASN A 291 -4.47 -30.51 -13.44
N ASN A 292 -4.20 -30.14 -14.69
CA ASN A 292 -5.05 -29.24 -15.46
C ASN A 292 -6.45 -29.83 -15.75
N ALA A 293 -6.55 -31.12 -16.04
CA ALA A 293 -7.85 -31.76 -16.21
C ALA A 293 -8.67 -31.75 -14.92
N MET A 294 -8.06 -32.09 -13.77
CA MET A 294 -8.73 -32.07 -12.47
C MET A 294 -9.21 -30.67 -12.08
N LEU A 295 -8.37 -29.64 -12.28
CA LEU A 295 -8.72 -28.25 -12.00
C LEU A 295 -9.97 -27.78 -12.76
N HIS A 296 -10.17 -28.29 -13.98
CA HIS A 296 -11.31 -27.97 -14.83
C HIS A 296 -12.44 -29.02 -14.77
N GLY A 297 -12.40 -29.97 -13.84
CA GLY A 297 -13.43 -30.99 -13.66
C GLY A 297 -13.56 -31.97 -14.83
N LYS A 298 -12.50 -32.18 -15.61
CA LYS A 298 -12.45 -33.16 -16.71
C LYS A 298 -12.03 -34.54 -16.18
N ALA A 299 -12.65 -35.59 -16.70
CA ALA A 299 -12.32 -36.97 -16.33
C ALA A 299 -10.94 -37.38 -16.88
N ILE A 300 -10.14 -38.02 -16.03
CA ILE A 300 -8.76 -38.46 -16.33
C ILE A 300 -8.72 -39.48 -17.49
N GLU A 301 -9.77 -40.31 -17.64
CA GLU A 301 -9.92 -41.28 -18.73
C GLU A 301 -9.85 -40.67 -20.15
N SER A 302 -10.03 -39.35 -20.28
CA SER A 302 -9.90 -38.63 -21.55
C SER A 302 -8.44 -38.30 -21.94
N LEU A 303 -7.49 -38.39 -21.01
CA LEU A 303 -6.08 -38.05 -21.22
C LEU A 303 -5.24 -39.26 -21.65
N GLU A 304 -5.54 -40.46 -21.15
CA GLU A 304 -4.84 -41.69 -21.54
C GLU A 304 -4.95 -41.99 -23.04
N LYS A 305 -6.02 -41.53 -23.71
CA LYS A 305 -6.23 -41.72 -25.15
C LYS A 305 -5.31 -40.88 -26.07
N VAL A 306 -4.49 -40.00 -25.51
CA VAL A 306 -3.61 -39.09 -26.27
C VAL A 306 -2.14 -39.50 -26.18
N GLN A 307 -1.78 -40.47 -25.32
CA GLN A 307 -0.40 -40.94 -25.13
C GLN A 307 -0.05 -42.26 -25.87
N ASP A 308 -0.94 -42.79 -26.70
CA ASP A 308 -0.69 -43.93 -27.61
C ASP A 308 -0.27 -43.47 -29.03
#